data_AF-A0AAD0WQJ1-F1
#
_entry.id   AF-A0AAD0WQJ1-F1
#
_cell.length_a   1.000
_cell.length_b   1.000
_cell.length_c   1.000
_cell.angle_alpha   90.00
_cell.angle_beta   90.00
_cell.angle_gamma   90.00
#
_symmetry.space_group_name_H-M   'P 1'
#
loop_
_entity.id
_entity.type
_entity.pdbx_description
1 polymer ?
#
loop_
_entity_poly.entity_id
_entity_poly.type
_entity_poly.pdbx_seq_one_letter_code
_entity_poly.pdbx_strand_id
1 'polypeptide(L)'
;MSKDLIEKFENDRKKRSRLNRILLIFDQMCNVIFWDGSQDETVSSHIGRRIEKGEATWFDKKLCCFLKRLEKNHCEKSLGE
;
A
#
# COMPACT_ATOMS: atom_id res chain seq x y z
N MET A 1 -13.96 10.18 16.33
CA MET A 1 -13.63 9.48 15.06
C MET A 1 -14.32 10.23 13.94
N SER A 2 -13.58 10.73 12.94
CA SER A 2 -14.20 11.48 11.84
C SER A 2 -15.13 10.56 11.05
N LYS A 3 -16.26 11.10 10.57
CA LYS A 3 -17.26 10.33 9.80
C LYS A 3 -16.62 9.62 8.60
N ASP A 4 -15.66 10.29 7.97
CA ASP A 4 -14.94 9.80 6.79
C ASP A 4 -14.14 8.51 7.06
N LEU A 5 -13.54 8.36 8.26
CA LEU A 5 -12.79 7.15 8.62
C LEU A 5 -13.72 5.94 8.81
N ILE A 6 -14.91 6.18 9.38
CA ILE A 6 -15.93 5.15 9.54
C ILE A 6 -16.46 4.73 8.18
N GLU A 7 -16.73 5.70 7.31
CA GLU A 7 -17.20 5.44 5.95
C GLU A 7 -16.16 4.68 5.12
N LYS A 8 -14.87 5.04 5.21
CA LYS A 8 -13.77 4.27 4.58
C LYS A 8 -13.80 2.81 5.05
N PHE A 9 -13.84 2.60 6.36
CA PHE A 9 -13.85 1.26 6.96
C PHE A 9 -15.03 0.40 6.48
N GLU A 10 -16.25 0.94 6.50
CA GLU A 10 -17.44 0.22 6.03
C GLU A 10 -17.37 -0.07 4.52
N ASN A 11 -16.87 0.88 3.72
CA ASN A 11 -16.65 0.69 2.30
C ASN A 11 -15.62 -0.40 2.01
N ASP A 12 -14.51 -0.46 2.75
CA ASP A 12 -13.49 -1.50 2.59
C ASP A 12 -14.05 -2.88 2.93
N ARG A 13 -14.85 -3.00 4.00
CA ARG A 13 -15.53 -4.26 4.33
C ARG A 13 -16.53 -4.70 3.27
N LYS A 14 -17.24 -3.76 2.65
CA LYS A 14 -18.25 -4.04 1.62
C LYS A 14 -17.64 -4.38 0.26
N LYS A 15 -16.56 -3.71 -0.14
CA LYS A 15 -15.94 -3.84 -1.47
C LYS A 15 -14.89 -4.94 -1.55
N ARG A 16 -14.17 -5.24 -0.45
CA ARG A 16 -13.07 -6.21 -0.46
C ARG A 16 -13.49 -7.56 0.09
N SER A 17 -13.17 -8.62 -0.67
CA SER A 17 -13.31 -9.99 -0.19
C SER A 17 -12.45 -10.24 1.07
N ARG A 18 -12.70 -11.34 1.80
CA ARG A 18 -11.86 -11.71 2.95
C ARG A 18 -10.42 -12.02 2.51
N LEU A 19 -10.24 -12.69 1.37
CA LEU A 19 -8.91 -12.98 0.81
C LEU A 19 -8.16 -11.70 0.48
N ASN A 20 -8.80 -10.71 -0.15
CA ASN A 20 -8.16 -9.44 -0.47
C ASN A 20 -7.70 -8.70 0.79
N ARG A 21 -8.50 -8.75 1.87
CA ARG A 21 -8.11 -8.16 3.15
C ARG A 21 -6.93 -8.89 3.81
N ILE A 22 -6.86 -10.21 3.68
CA ILE A 22 -5.70 -10.98 4.17
C ILE A 22 -4.44 -10.60 3.39
N LEU A 23 -4.53 -10.51 2.06
CA LEU A 23 -3.41 -10.08 1.22
C LEU A 23 -2.96 -8.65 1.57
N LEU A 24 -3.90 -7.75 1.84
CA LEU A 24 -3.58 -6.38 2.28
C LEU A 24 -2.83 -6.36 3.62
N ILE A 25 -3.31 -7.12 4.62
CA ILE A 25 -2.64 -7.22 5.93
C ILE A 25 -1.24 -7.83 5.76
N PHE A 26 -1.08 -8.82 4.89
CA PHE A 26 0.23 -9.41 4.60
C PHE A 26 1.19 -8.38 3.98
N ASP A 27 0.70 -7.53 3.07
CA ASP A 27 1.49 -6.46 2.49
C ASP A 27 1.88 -5.40 3.53
N GLN A 28 0.94 -4.93 4.35
CA GLN A 28 1.20 -4.01 5.46
C GLN A 28 2.19 -4.60 6.48
N MET A 29 2.10 -5.89 6.77
CA MET A 29 3.06 -6.60 7.61
C MET A 29 4.47 -6.60 6.98
N CYS A 30 4.58 -6.85 5.68
CA CYS A 30 5.87 -6.75 4.97
C CYS A 30 6.44 -5.32 5.05
N ASN A 31 5.62 -4.28 4.98
CA ASN A 31 6.05 -2.90 5.11
C ASN A 31 6.70 -2.63 6.48
N VAL A 32 6.07 -3.10 7.56
CA VAL A 32 6.63 -2.99 8.92
C VAL A 32 7.95 -3.76 9.03
N ILE A 33 8.01 -5.00 8.54
CA ILE A 33 9.18 -5.87 8.72
C ILE A 33 10.39 -5.40 7.92
N PHE A 34 10.19 -4.97 6.67
CA PHE A 34 11.30 -4.74 5.74
C PHE A 34 11.61 -3.26 5.49
N TRP A 35 10.65 -2.36 5.71
CA TRP A 35 10.80 -0.92 5.44
C TRP A 35 10.68 -0.03 6.69
N ASP A 36 10.43 -0.62 7.87
CA ASP A 36 10.13 0.14 9.11
C ASP A 36 8.99 1.15 8.88
N GLY A 37 8.05 0.76 8.02
CA GLY A 37 6.89 1.56 7.66
C GLY A 37 5.76 1.46 8.68
N SER A 38 4.77 2.34 8.56
CA SER A 38 3.57 2.27 9.41
C SER A 38 2.76 0.99 9.11
N GLN A 39 2.17 0.38 10.13
CA GLN A 39 1.23 -0.74 9.96
C GLN A 39 -0.02 -0.39 9.15
N ASP A 40 -0.34 0.90 9.04
CA ASP A 40 -1.48 1.41 8.27
C ASP A 40 -1.11 1.73 6.82
N GLU A 41 0.09 1.35 6.38
CA GLU A 41 0.62 1.64 5.04
C GLU A 41 1.10 0.35 4.35
N THR A 42 0.73 0.21 3.09
CA THR A 42 1.18 -0.88 2.20
C THR A 42 2.61 -0.66 1.68
N VAL A 43 3.31 -1.73 1.27
CA VAL A 43 4.68 -1.62 0.73
C VAL A 43 4.69 -0.75 -0.53
N SER A 44 3.68 -0.92 -1.38
CA SER A 44 3.54 -0.14 -2.62
C SER A 44 3.29 1.34 -2.35
N SER A 45 2.46 1.68 -1.36
CA SER A 45 2.20 3.06 -0.90
C SER A 45 3.45 3.71 -0.33
N HIS A 46 4.16 2.99 0.55
CA HIS A 46 5.42 3.43 1.15
C HIS A 46 6.47 3.75 0.07
N ILE A 47 6.66 2.82 -0.87
CA ILE A 47 7.58 3.00 -2.00
C ILE A 47 7.14 4.17 -2.88
N GLY A 48 5.84 4.28 -3.18
CA GLY A 48 5.28 5.40 -3.94
C GLY A 48 5.66 6.74 -3.33
N ARG A 49 5.43 6.92 -2.03
CA ARG A 49 5.83 8.13 -1.29
C ARG A 49 7.33 8.39 -1.33
N ARG A 50 8.17 7.34 -1.18
CA ARG A 50 9.62 7.50 -1.26
C ARG A 50 10.08 7.92 -2.65
N ILE A 51 9.41 7.44 -3.71
CA ILE A 51 9.69 7.87 -5.09
C ILE A 51 9.35 9.35 -5.25
N GLU A 52 8.18 9.79 -4.78
CA GLU A 52 7.74 11.20 -4.82
C GLU A 52 8.69 12.13 -4.06
N LYS A 53 9.21 11.68 -2.92
CA LYS A 53 10.19 12.42 -2.11
C LYS A 53 11.62 12.40 -2.65
N GLY A 54 11.91 11.57 -3.66
CA GLY A 54 13.27 11.36 -4.17
C GLY A 54 14.17 10.50 -3.26
N GLU A 55 13.59 9.78 -2.30
CA GLU A 55 14.28 8.95 -1.29
C GLU A 55 14.26 7.45 -1.64
N ALA A 56 13.69 7.10 -2.80
CA ALA A 56 13.56 5.72 -3.26
C ALA A 56 14.90 5.13 -3.69
N THR A 57 15.21 3.96 -3.14
CA THR A 57 16.37 3.16 -3.52
C THR A 57 16.18 2.55 -4.91
N TRP A 58 17.25 2.00 -5.48
CA TRP A 58 17.18 1.26 -6.73
C TRP A 58 16.27 0.02 -6.61
N PHE A 59 16.22 -0.60 -5.42
CA PHE A 59 15.36 -1.74 -5.14
C PHE A 59 13.89 -1.32 -5.12
N ASP A 60 13.55 -0.21 -4.46
CA ASP A 60 12.19 0.35 -4.44
C ASP A 60 11.67 0.60 -5.86
N LYS A 61 12.51 1.19 -6.72
CA LYS A 61 12.18 1.44 -8.13
C LYS A 61 11.97 0.14 -8.90
N LYS A 62 12.80 -0.88 -8.66
CA LYS A 62 12.68 -2.20 -9.30
C LYS A 62 11.41 -2.92 -8.86
N LEU A 63 11.11 -2.90 -7.57
CA LEU A 63 9.89 -3.49 -7.00
C LEU A 63 8.65 -2.76 -7.53
N CYS A 64 8.65 -1.43 -7.56
CA CYS A 64 7.54 -0.67 -8.14
C CYS A 64 7.34 -0.97 -9.64
N CYS A 65 8.41 -1.12 -10.41
CA CYS A 65 8.33 -1.57 -11.81
C CYS A 65 7.76 -2.99 -11.95
N PHE A 66 8.10 -3.91 -11.04
CA PHE A 66 7.52 -5.25 -11.01
C PHE A 66 6.02 -5.20 -10.70
N LEU A 67 5.61 -4.42 -9.68
CA LEU A 67 4.21 -4.24 -9.32
C LEU A 67 3.40 -3.55 -10.42
N LYS A 68 4.01 -2.60 -11.17
CA LYS A 68 3.39 -1.99 -12.37
C LYS A 68 3.00 -2.99 -13.45
N ARG A 69 3.62 -4.18 -13.49
CA ARG A 69 3.26 -5.26 -14.44
C ARG A 69 2.01 -6.03 -14.00
N LEU A 70 1.73 -6.11 -12.71
CA LEU A 70 0.52 -6.72 -12.18
C LEU A 70 -0.68 -5.78 -12.30
N GLU A 71 -0.46 -4.50 -12.00
CA GLU A 71 -1.47 -3.46 -12.18
C GLU A 71 -0.80 -2.16 -12.65
N LYS A 72 -1.31 -1.56 -13.74
CA LYS A 72 -0.81 -0.27 -14.21
C LYS A 72 -0.93 0.78 -13.09
N ASN A 73 0.17 1.48 -12.82
CA ASN A 73 0.29 2.51 -11.78
C ASN A 73 -0.04 2.02 -10.36
N HIS A 74 0.25 0.75 -10.06
CA HIS A 74 -0.03 0.15 -8.74
C HIS A 74 0.47 1.00 -7.56
N CYS A 75 1.75 1.42 -7.54
CA CYS A 75 2.31 2.20 -6.43
C CYS A 75 1.63 3.57 -6.23
N GLU A 76 1.20 4.22 -7.32
CA GLU A 76 0.50 5.51 -7.26
C GLU A 76 -0.95 5.32 -6.77
N LYS A 77 -1.62 4.25 -7.22
CA LYS A 77 -2.98 3.91 -6.76
C LYS A 77 -3.02 3.46 -5.31
N SER A 78 -1.93 2.88 -4.82
CA SER A 78 -1.80 2.46 -3.42
C SER A 78 -1.53 3.64 -2.49
N LEU A 79 -1.26 4.85 -2.97
CA LEU A 79 -1.07 6.01 -2.09
C LEU A 79 -2.30 6.22 -1.20
N GLY A 80 -2.12 6.05 0.12
CA GLY A 80 -3.20 6.14 1.12
C GLY A 80 -3.85 4.80 1.52
N GLU A 81 -3.32 3.68 1.02
CA GLU A 81 -3.57 2.30 1.49
C GLU A 81 -2.56 1.84 2.56
#